data_AF-A0A957AM64-F1
#
_entry.id   AF-A0A957AM64-F1
#
_cell.length_a   1.000
_cell.length_b   1.000
_cell.length_c   1.000
_cell.angle_alpha   90.00
_cell.angle_beta   90.00
_cell.angle_gamma   90.00
#
_symmetry.space_group_name_H-M   'P 1'
#
loop_
_entity.id
_entity.type
_entity.pdbx_description
1 polymer ?
#
loop_
_entity_poly.entity_id
_entity_poly.type
_entity_poly.pdbx_seq_one_letter_code
_entity_poly.pdbx_strand_id
1 'polypeptide(L)'
;YEAYHKLYRAAVQPRDVVEMLTLSPVFPRSILFAIAEVDAALARISAYRTYDPEHRTISSVALPGPNPSGGSEAERAAGILRSRLAYGRVEEIFAAGLHQYLLDLQRSCYRLGEHIQAEYFAPRVLRPEDVVA
;
A
#
# COMPACT_ATOMS: atom_id res chain seq x y z
N TYR A 1 -28.98 -22.69 -32.03
CA TYR A 1 -28.94 -21.34 -31.44
C TYR A 1 -28.36 -21.34 -30.00
N GLU A 2 -28.52 -22.40 -29.21
CA GLU A 2 -27.90 -22.53 -27.85
C GLU A 2 -26.36 -22.67 -27.82
N ALA A 3 -25.73 -23.22 -28.87
CA ALA A 3 -24.28 -23.50 -28.87
C ALA A 3 -23.39 -22.23 -28.92
N TYR A 4 -23.86 -21.15 -29.56
CA TYR A 4 -23.10 -19.90 -29.70
C TYR A 4 -23.03 -19.11 -28.38
N HIS A 5 -24.12 -19.08 -27.62
CA HIS A 5 -24.16 -18.47 -26.28
C HIS A 5 -23.44 -19.29 -25.21
N LYS A 6 -23.23 -20.60 -25.43
CA LYS A 6 -22.37 -21.45 -24.58
C LYS A 6 -20.87 -21.32 -24.90
N LEU A 7 -20.50 -21.03 -26.15
CA LEU A 7 -19.09 -20.81 -26.55
C LEU A 7 -18.57 -19.41 -26.22
N TYR A 8 -19.43 -18.38 -26.25
CA TYR A 8 -19.06 -16.97 -26.05
C TYR A 8 -19.66 -16.37 -24.77
N ARG A 9 -19.58 -17.08 -23.64
CA ARG A 9 -20.19 -16.65 -22.37
C ARG A 9 -19.63 -15.36 -21.74
N ALA A 10 -18.61 -14.78 -22.35
CA ALA A 10 -18.16 -13.38 -22.33
C ALA A 10 -16.72 -13.46 -22.85
N ALA A 11 -16.44 -12.94 -24.04
CA ALA A 11 -15.05 -12.84 -24.48
C ALA A 11 -14.32 -11.98 -23.44
N VAL A 12 -13.42 -12.58 -22.65
CA VAL A 12 -12.64 -11.90 -21.61
C VAL A 12 -11.92 -10.73 -22.26
N GLN A 13 -12.38 -9.51 -21.98
CA GLN A 13 -11.72 -8.32 -22.52
C GLN A 13 -10.46 -8.07 -21.69
N PRO A 14 -9.28 -7.94 -22.32
CA PRO A 14 -8.04 -7.66 -21.60
C PRO A 14 -8.13 -6.41 -20.72
N ARG A 15 -8.94 -5.43 -21.15
CA ARG A 15 -9.22 -4.19 -20.42
C ARG A 15 -9.84 -4.45 -19.04
N ASP A 16 -10.91 -5.23 -19.01
CA ASP A 16 -11.65 -5.54 -17.78
C ASP A 16 -10.77 -6.34 -16.80
N VAL A 17 -9.91 -7.22 -17.33
CA VAL A 17 -8.95 -7.96 -16.52
C VAL A 17 -7.91 -7.03 -15.90
N VAL A 18 -7.37 -6.09 -16.68
CA VAL A 18 -6.42 -5.08 -16.16
C VAL A 18 -7.07 -4.24 -15.09
N GLU A 19 -8.28 -3.72 -15.33
CA GLU A 19 -9.01 -2.93 -14.34
C GLU A 19 -9.25 -3.71 -13.06
N MET A 20 -9.71 -4.95 -13.16
CA MET A 20 -9.93 -5.83 -12.01
C MET A 20 -8.64 -6.10 -11.23
N LEU A 21 -7.53 -6.41 -11.91
CA LEU A 21 -6.25 -6.73 -11.26
C LEU A 21 -5.51 -5.51 -10.73
N THR A 22 -5.79 -4.31 -11.22
CA THR A 22 -5.06 -3.10 -10.83
C THR A 22 -5.86 -2.19 -9.90
N LEU A 23 -7.13 -1.92 -10.23
CA LEU A 23 -7.94 -0.85 -9.62
C LEU A 23 -9.11 -1.36 -8.77
N SER A 24 -9.36 -2.68 -8.70
CA SER A 24 -10.48 -3.19 -7.89
C SER A 24 -10.23 -2.94 -6.39
N PRO A 25 -11.14 -2.30 -5.64
CA PRO A 25 -10.97 -2.12 -4.19
C PRO A 25 -11.45 -3.33 -3.39
N VAL A 26 -12.06 -4.33 -4.02
CA VAL A 26 -12.70 -5.47 -3.35
C VAL A 26 -12.01 -6.80 -3.67
N PHE A 27 -11.36 -6.89 -4.83
CA PHE A 27 -10.68 -8.11 -5.24
C PHE A 27 -9.34 -8.27 -4.50
N PRO A 28 -9.15 -9.31 -3.65
CA PRO A 28 -7.99 -9.37 -2.77
C PRO A 28 -6.63 -9.48 -3.48
N ARG A 29 -6.62 -9.98 -4.72
CA ARG A 29 -5.40 -10.05 -5.54
C ARG A 29 -5.18 -8.82 -6.42
N SER A 30 -6.04 -7.82 -6.33
CA SER A 30 -5.79 -6.56 -7.01
C SER A 30 -4.68 -5.77 -6.31
N ILE A 31 -3.99 -4.95 -7.10
CA ILE A 31 -2.92 -4.10 -6.58
C ILE A 31 -3.47 -3.06 -5.61
N LEU A 32 -4.58 -2.39 -5.96
CA LEU A 32 -5.21 -1.42 -5.06
C LEU A 32 -5.55 -2.03 -3.69
N PHE A 33 -6.18 -3.21 -3.68
CA PHE A 33 -6.50 -3.89 -2.42
C PHE A 33 -5.24 -4.20 -1.62
N ALA A 34 -4.22 -4.78 -2.25
CA ALA A 34 -2.97 -5.12 -1.58
C ALA A 34 -2.27 -3.89 -0.98
N ILE A 35 -2.21 -2.78 -1.71
CA ILE A 35 -1.62 -1.53 -1.21
C ILE A 35 -2.46 -0.91 -0.10
N ALA A 36 -3.80 -0.99 -0.16
CA ALA A 36 -4.66 -0.54 0.92
C ALA A 36 -4.45 -1.35 2.21
N GLU A 37 -4.23 -2.66 2.11
CA GLU A 37 -3.87 -3.51 3.25
C GLU A 37 -2.49 -3.16 3.82
N VAL A 38 -1.49 -2.84 2.98
CA VAL A 38 -0.17 -2.37 3.42
C VAL A 38 -0.31 -1.06 4.19
N ASP A 39 -1.04 -0.08 3.65
CA ASP A 39 -1.32 1.21 4.28
C ASP A 39 -1.98 1.02 5.66
N ALA A 40 -3.00 0.15 5.75
CA ALA A 40 -3.66 -0.18 7.01
C ALA A 40 -2.75 -0.93 8.00
N ALA A 41 -1.83 -1.78 7.52
CA ALA A 41 -0.85 -2.45 8.37
C ALA A 41 0.16 -1.46 8.96
N LEU A 42 0.68 -0.52 8.15
CA LEU A 42 1.61 0.51 8.61
C LEU A 42 0.97 1.39 9.69
N ALA A 43 -0.27 1.85 9.46
CA ALA A 43 -1.01 2.65 10.44
C ALA A 43 -1.22 1.92 11.78
N ARG A 44 -1.39 0.59 11.77
CA ARG A 44 -1.50 -0.21 13.01
C ARG A 44 -0.17 -0.33 13.74
N ILE A 45 0.92 -0.51 13.01
CA ILE A 45 2.26 -0.65 13.61
C ILE A 45 2.72 0.69 14.19
N SER A 46 2.49 1.80 13.49
CA SER A 46 2.84 3.14 13.97
C SER A 46 2.05 3.51 15.23
N ALA A 47 0.75 3.17 15.29
CA ALA A 47 -0.06 3.33 16.48
C ALA A 47 0.49 2.55 17.69
N TYR A 48 1.05 1.34 17.47
CA TYR A 48 1.69 0.58 18.54
C TYR A 48 3.00 1.24 19.02
N ARG A 49 3.79 1.85 18.12
CA ARG A 49 5.03 2.57 18.47
C ARG A 49 4.76 3.77 19.39
N THR A 50 3.61 4.43 19.27
CA THR A 50 3.22 5.55 20.14
C THR A 50 2.80 5.10 21.54
N TYR A 51 2.50 3.80 21.73
CA TYR A 51 2.16 3.21 23.03
C TYR A 51 3.43 2.67 23.70
N ASP A 52 4.28 3.55 24.24
CA ASP A 52 5.40 3.17 25.11
C ASP A 52 4.93 3.19 26.59
N PRO A 53 4.88 2.03 27.29
CA PRO A 53 4.46 1.98 28.69
C PRO A 53 5.48 2.58 29.68
N GLU A 54 6.75 2.75 29.30
CA GLU A 54 7.82 3.24 30.20
C GLU A 54 8.12 4.73 30.04
N HIS A 55 7.75 5.36 28.93
CA HIS A 55 7.91 6.81 28.72
C HIS A 55 6.56 7.52 28.56
N ARG A 56 6.13 8.17 29.65
CA ARG A 56 4.91 9.00 29.84
C ARG A 56 4.79 10.24 28.94
N THR A 57 5.19 10.17 27.67
CA THR A 57 4.87 11.22 26.70
C THR A 57 3.70 10.74 25.85
N ILE A 58 2.50 11.14 26.27
CA ILE A 58 1.28 11.00 25.47
C ILE A 58 1.47 11.90 24.24
N SER A 59 2.06 11.38 23.17
CA SER A 59 1.82 11.95 21.85
C SER A 59 0.41 11.51 21.47
N SER A 60 -0.54 12.35 21.90
CA SER A 60 -1.98 12.33 21.66
C SER A 60 -2.51 11.15 20.86
N VAL A 61 -3.19 10.24 21.55
CA VAL A 61 -4.30 9.39 21.06
C VAL A 61 -4.30 9.22 19.54
N ALA A 62 -3.88 8.04 19.07
CA ALA A 62 -4.10 7.59 17.70
C ALA A 62 -5.62 7.51 17.44
N LEU A 63 -6.21 8.64 17.06
CA LEU A 63 -7.53 8.71 16.46
C LEU A 63 -7.44 8.07 15.06
N PRO A 64 -8.51 7.45 14.54
CA PRO A 64 -8.58 7.08 13.14
C PRO A 64 -8.60 8.38 12.31
N GLY A 65 -7.44 8.78 11.82
CA GLY A 65 -7.23 10.02 11.08
C GLY A 65 -5.74 10.24 10.80
N PRO A 66 -5.39 11.07 9.81
CA PRO A 66 -3.99 11.35 9.48
C PRO A 66 -3.28 11.97 10.69
N ASN A 67 -2.26 11.27 11.19
CA ASN A 67 -1.49 11.66 12.37
C ASN A 67 -0.72 12.97 12.11
N PRO A 68 -0.84 14.02 12.95
CA PRO A 68 -0.16 15.31 12.73
C PRO A 68 1.34 15.30 13.07
N SER A 69 1.86 14.28 13.75
CA SER A 69 3.31 14.02 13.78
C SER A 69 3.69 13.40 12.45
N GLY A 70 4.30 14.20 11.56
CA GLY A 70 4.61 13.87 10.16
C GLY A 70 4.73 12.37 9.92
N GLY A 71 3.66 11.80 9.35
CA GLY A 71 3.54 10.36 9.12
C GLY A 71 4.78 9.81 8.44
N SER A 72 5.12 8.57 8.75
CA SER A 72 6.40 8.04 8.34
C SER A 72 6.58 8.04 6.83
N GLU A 73 7.82 8.10 6.32
CA GLU A 73 8.04 8.10 4.87
C GLU A 73 7.42 6.85 4.21
N ALA A 74 7.33 5.72 4.93
CA ALA A 74 6.60 4.54 4.49
C ALA A 74 5.09 4.77 4.40
N GLU A 75 4.45 5.35 5.44
CA GLU A 75 3.02 5.67 5.43
C GLU A 75 2.68 6.68 4.34
N ARG A 76 3.50 7.72 4.19
CA ARG A 76 3.35 8.72 3.14
C ARG A 76 3.43 8.09 1.75
N ALA A 77 4.44 7.25 1.50
CA ALA A 77 4.62 6.57 0.23
C ALA A 77 3.45 5.61 -0.08
N ALA A 78 2.97 4.88 0.92
CA ALA A 78 1.82 3.98 0.79
C ALA A 78 0.53 4.76 0.46
N GLY A 79 0.27 5.86 1.18
CA GLY A 79 -0.90 6.71 0.95
C GLY A 79 -0.91 7.37 -0.43
N ILE A 80 0.25 7.82 -0.93
CA ILE A 80 0.39 8.34 -2.30
C ILE A 80 0.07 7.24 -3.32
N LEU A 81 0.65 6.05 -3.17
CA LEU A 81 0.43 4.94 -4.10
C LEU A 81 -1.03 4.47 -4.09
N ARG A 82 -1.63 4.36 -2.90
CA ARG A 82 -3.04 4.03 -2.72
C ARG A 82 -3.93 5.06 -3.39
N SER A 83 -3.70 6.35 -3.18
CA SER A 83 -4.50 7.42 -3.76
C SER A 83 -4.42 7.42 -5.29
N ARG A 84 -3.22 7.22 -5.84
CA ARG A 84 -3.00 7.07 -7.29
C ARG A 84 -3.83 5.92 -7.87
N LEU A 85 -3.92 4.80 -7.16
CA LEU A 85 -4.69 3.62 -7.61
C LEU A 85 -6.19 3.79 -7.38
N ALA A 86 -6.60 4.40 -6.27
CA ALA A 86 -8.01 4.56 -5.91
C ALA A 86 -8.74 5.57 -6.81
N TYR A 87 -8.03 6.61 -7.27
CA TYR A 87 -8.58 7.64 -8.15
C TYR A 87 -8.13 7.50 -9.61
N GLY A 88 -7.28 6.51 -9.91
CA GLY A 88 -6.83 6.23 -11.26
C GLY A 88 -7.93 5.60 -12.12
N ARG A 89 -7.87 5.84 -13.43
CA ARG A 89 -8.81 5.23 -14.39
C ARG A 89 -8.10 4.27 -15.32
N VAL A 90 -8.79 3.23 -15.76
CA VAL A 90 -8.22 2.22 -16.66
C VAL A 90 -7.80 2.85 -18.00
N GLU A 91 -8.51 3.86 -18.49
CA GLU A 91 -8.14 4.63 -19.69
C GLU A 91 -6.75 5.23 -19.58
N GLU A 92 -6.38 5.76 -18.41
CA GLU A 92 -5.08 6.40 -18.17
C GLU A 92 -3.94 5.36 -18.19
N ILE A 93 -4.21 4.15 -17.69
CA ILE A 93 -3.27 3.02 -17.74
C ILE A 93 -2.96 2.65 -19.18
N PHE A 94 -3.99 2.55 -20.03
CA PHE A 94 -3.79 2.22 -21.44
C PHE A 94 -3.19 3.39 -22.24
N ALA A 95 -3.53 4.64 -21.92
CA ALA A 95 -2.95 5.82 -22.57
C ALA A 95 -1.45 5.99 -22.29
N ALA A 96 -1.01 5.72 -21.05
CA ALA A 96 0.41 5.70 -20.69
C ALA A 96 1.16 4.46 -21.21
N GLY A 97 0.42 3.42 -21.61
CA GLY A 97 0.93 2.11 -21.96
C GLY A 97 1.02 1.19 -20.74
N LEU A 98 0.33 0.04 -20.82
CA LEU A 98 0.19 -0.91 -19.70
C LEU A 98 1.53 -1.32 -19.10
N HIS A 99 2.50 -1.67 -19.95
CA HIS A 99 3.81 -2.11 -19.48
C HIS A 99 4.55 -1.01 -18.71
N GLN A 100 4.56 0.23 -19.21
CA GLN A 100 5.22 1.35 -18.55
C GLN A 100 4.53 1.69 -17.23
N TYR A 101 3.20 1.70 -17.22
CA TYR A 101 2.43 1.90 -15.99
C TYR A 101 2.79 0.87 -14.92
N LEU A 102 2.83 -0.43 -15.28
CA LEU A 102 3.18 -1.49 -14.35
C LEU A 102 4.62 -1.41 -13.87
N LEU A 103 5.58 -1.02 -14.72
CA LEU A 103 6.96 -0.78 -14.31
C LEU A 103 7.07 0.38 -13.31
N ASP A 104 6.38 1.49 -13.55
CA ASP A 104 6.38 2.63 -12.63
C ASP A 104 5.72 2.29 -11.30
N LEU A 105 4.67 1.47 -11.34
CA LEU A 105 4.04 0.96 -10.14
C LEU A 105 4.99 0.03 -9.37
N GLN A 106 5.68 -0.88 -10.05
CA GLN A 106 6.69 -1.75 -9.43
C GLN A 106 7.82 -0.94 -8.78
N ARG A 107 8.32 0.11 -9.44
CA ARG A 107 9.31 1.03 -8.85
C ARG A 107 8.76 1.72 -7.61
N SER A 108 7.49 2.11 -7.62
CA SER A 108 6.84 2.74 -6.47
C SER A 108 6.74 1.75 -5.29
N CYS A 109 6.37 0.49 -5.56
CA CYS A 109 6.37 -0.57 -4.55
C CYS A 109 7.77 -0.84 -3.99
N TYR A 110 8.80 -0.83 -4.84
CA TYR A 110 10.19 -1.00 -4.40
C TYR A 110 10.60 0.12 -3.44
N ARG A 111 10.32 1.38 -3.77
CA ARG A 111 10.62 2.53 -2.89
C ARG A 111 9.86 2.45 -1.57
N LEU A 112 8.59 2.05 -1.60
CA LEU A 112 7.83 1.77 -0.38
C LEU A 112 8.51 0.70 0.47
N GLY A 113 8.96 -0.40 -0.15
CA GLY A 113 9.72 -1.46 0.52
C GLY A 113 11.00 -0.96 1.18
N GLU A 114 11.77 -0.11 0.51
CA GLU A 114 12.98 0.51 1.08
C GLU A 114 12.66 1.37 2.31
N HIS A 115 11.59 2.17 2.27
CA HIS A 115 11.15 2.95 3.43
C HIS A 115 10.73 2.06 4.60
N ILE A 116 9.99 0.98 4.33
CA ILE A 116 9.58 0.00 5.35
C ILE A 116 10.81 -0.67 5.97
N GLN A 117 11.76 -1.11 5.14
CA GLN A 117 12.99 -1.76 5.59
C GLN A 117 13.80 -0.83 6.51
N ALA A 118 14.02 0.42 6.07
CA ALA A 118 14.81 1.39 6.82
C ALA A 118 14.17 1.75 8.17
N GLU A 119 12.85 1.79 8.26
CA GLU A 119 12.15 2.28 9.45
C GLU A 119 11.77 1.18 10.46
N TYR A 120 11.44 -0.02 9.98
CA TYR A 120 10.90 -1.10 10.82
C TYR A 120 11.85 -2.28 10.99
N PHE A 121 12.81 -2.47 10.08
CA PHE A 121 13.70 -3.63 10.08
C PHE A 121 15.18 -3.28 10.22
N ALA A 122 15.54 -2.00 10.26
CA ALA A 122 16.93 -1.59 10.50
C ALA A 122 17.38 -2.05 11.90
N PRO A 123 18.57 -2.70 12.02
CA PRO A 123 19.05 -3.18 13.31
C PRO A 123 19.24 -1.99 14.25
N ARG A 124 18.53 -2.04 15.38
CA ARG A 124 18.73 -1.10 16.48
C ARG A 124 20.14 -1.31 17.02
N VAL A 125 21.02 -0.35 16.82
CA VAL A 125 22.36 -0.35 17.43
C VAL A 125 22.14 -0.26 18.94
N LEU A 126 22.26 -1.38 19.64
CA LEU A 126 22.27 -1.41 21.09
C LEU A 126 23.50 -0.64 21.54
N ARG A 127 23.29 0.45 22.28
CA ARG A 127 24.40 1.19 22.85
C ARG A 127 24.89 0.43 24.08
N PRO A 128 26.19 0.47 24.40
CA PRO A 128 26.73 -0.22 25.58
C PRO A 128 26.05 0.20 26.88
N GLU A 129 25.54 1.44 26.95
CA GLU A 129 24.73 1.93 28.07
C GLU A 129 23.41 1.17 28.31
N ASP A 130 22.82 0.56 27.28
CA ASP A 130 21.55 -0.18 27.37
C ASP A 130 21.73 -1.63 27.86
N VAL A 131 22.97 -2.13 27.91
CA VAL A 131 23.30 -3.54 28.24
C VAL A 131 23.73 -3.71 29.70
N VAL A 132 23.97 -2.61 30.42
CA VAL A 132 24.57 -2.61 31.77
C VAL A 132 23.58 -2.20 32.89
N ALA A 133 22.28 -2.12 32.58
CA ALA A 133 21.21 -1.97 33.58
C ALA A 133 20.61 -3.34 33.94
#